data_AF-A0A447TQH3-F1
#
_entry.id   AF-A0A447TQH3-F1
#
_cell.length_a   1.000
_cell.length_b   1.000
_cell.length_c   1.000
_cell.angle_alpha   90.00
_cell.angle_beta   90.00
_cell.angle_gamma   90.00
#
_symmetry.space_group_name_H-M   'P 1'
#
loop_
_entity.id
_entity.type
_entity.pdbx_description
1 polymer ?
#
loop_
_entity_poly.entity_id
_entity_poly.type
_entity_poly.pdbx_seq_one_letter_code
_entity_poly.pdbx_strand_id
1 'polypeptide(L)'
;MSVIAQAGAKGRQLHKFGGSSLADVKCYLRVAGIMAEYSQPDDMMVVSAAGSTTNQLISWLKLSQTDRLSAHQVLQTLRRYQCDLISGLLPADAADDLTSAFISDLERLAALLDGGVTDAVYAEIVGHGEIWSARLMSAVLNQQGLDAAWLDARAFLRAERAAQPQVDEGLSYPLLQQLLAQHPGKRLVVTGFISRNHDGETVLVRPERFRLFRHANRRAGGRFPRDHLERCRGRL
;
A
#
# COMPACT_ATOMS: atom_id res chain seq x y z
N MET A 1 18.32 -40.68 -18.55
CA MET A 1 17.83 -39.33 -18.91
C MET A 1 16.95 -38.87 -17.74
N SER A 2 17.51 -38.27 -16.68
CA SER A 2 17.62 -36.81 -16.50
C SER A 2 16.29 -36.12 -16.85
N VAL A 3 15.60 -35.43 -15.94
CA VAL A 3 16.08 -34.19 -15.33
C VAL A 3 15.61 -34.06 -13.87
N ILE A 4 16.58 -33.85 -12.98
CA ILE A 4 16.38 -33.30 -11.64
C ILE A 4 16.06 -31.81 -11.82
N ALA A 5 14.86 -31.38 -11.47
CA ALA A 5 14.55 -29.96 -11.28
C ALA A 5 14.34 -29.69 -9.78
N GLN A 6 15.44 -29.60 -9.04
CA GLN A 6 15.45 -28.90 -7.76
C GLN A 6 15.69 -27.41 -8.04
N ALA A 7 14.66 -26.59 -7.87
CA ALA A 7 14.80 -25.17 -7.61
C ALA A 7 14.17 -24.90 -6.24
N GLY A 8 15.02 -24.71 -5.23
CA GLY A 8 14.60 -24.46 -3.86
C GLY A 8 13.88 -23.12 -3.75
N ALA A 9 12.57 -23.14 -3.52
CA ALA A 9 11.85 -21.96 -3.09
C ALA A 9 12.26 -21.64 -1.64
N LYS A 10 13.27 -20.77 -1.47
CA LYS A 10 13.48 -20.06 -0.20
C LYS A 10 12.14 -19.40 0.17
N GLY A 11 11.68 -19.61 1.41
CA GLY A 11 10.40 -19.08 1.85
C GLY A 11 10.41 -17.56 1.86
N ARG A 12 9.56 -16.96 1.03
CA ARG A 12 9.32 -15.50 0.96
C ARG A 12 8.57 -15.05 2.22
N GLN A 13 9.12 -14.07 2.93
CA GLN A 13 8.47 -13.47 4.09
C GLN A 13 7.48 -12.38 3.67
N LEU A 14 6.43 -12.23 4.49
CA LEU A 14 5.49 -11.12 4.37
C LEU A 14 5.52 -10.27 5.64
N HIS A 15 5.85 -9.01 5.46
CA HIS A 15 5.80 -7.97 6.47
C HIS A 15 4.51 -7.14 6.32
N LYS A 16 3.98 -6.59 7.41
CA LYS A 16 2.80 -5.71 7.34
C LYS A 16 2.98 -4.50 8.23
N PHE A 17 2.73 -3.32 7.68
CA PHE A 17 2.84 -2.05 8.38
C PHE A 17 1.52 -1.27 8.26
N GLY A 18 0.93 -0.92 9.40
CA GLY A 18 -0.31 -0.14 9.45
C GLY A 18 -0.06 1.35 9.26
N GLY A 19 -1.13 2.14 9.15
CA GLY A 19 -1.01 3.58 8.87
C GLY A 19 -0.25 4.37 9.94
N SER A 20 -0.35 3.96 11.22
CA SER A 20 0.44 4.58 12.30
C SER A 20 1.94 4.28 12.21
N SER A 21 2.32 3.17 11.58
CA SER A 21 3.73 2.84 11.30
C SER A 21 4.31 3.68 10.14
N LEU A 22 3.46 4.41 9.43
CA LEU A 22 3.79 5.25 8.27
C LEU A 22 3.24 6.68 8.47
N ALA A 23 3.13 7.15 9.71
CA ALA A 23 2.46 8.41 10.02
C ALA A 23 3.32 9.66 9.76
N ASP A 24 4.65 9.54 9.80
CA ASP A 24 5.59 10.63 9.63
C ASP A 24 6.94 10.12 9.06
N VAL A 25 7.85 11.05 8.76
CA VAL A 25 9.20 10.76 8.24
C VAL A 25 9.96 9.76 9.14
N LYS A 26 9.93 9.94 10.46
CA LYS A 26 10.66 9.07 11.40
C LYS A 26 10.08 7.65 11.41
N CYS A 27 8.76 7.54 11.29
CA CYS A 27 8.06 6.26 11.14
C CYS A 27 8.46 5.52 9.86
N TYR A 28 8.48 6.20 8.71
CA TYR A 28 8.95 5.61 7.44
C TYR A 28 10.39 5.13 7.52
N LEU A 29 11.30 5.96 8.06
CA LEU A 29 12.71 5.57 8.21
C LEU A 29 12.89 4.37 9.14
N ARG A 30 12.08 4.27 10.20
CA ARG A 30 12.08 3.09 11.07
C ARG A 30 11.62 1.82 10.34
N VAL A 31 10.56 1.93 9.54
CA VAL A 31 10.07 0.80 8.73
C VAL A 31 11.14 0.37 7.72
N ALA A 32 11.80 1.33 7.05
CA ALA A 32 12.92 1.03 6.15
C ALA A 32 14.06 0.31 6.86
N GLY A 33 14.43 0.76 8.07
CA GLY A 33 15.44 0.08 8.90
C GLY A 33 15.05 -1.36 9.27
N ILE A 34 13.77 -1.60 9.63
CA ILE A 34 13.26 -2.95 9.86
C ILE A 34 13.39 -3.81 8.60
N MET A 35 13.05 -3.26 7.43
CA MET A 35 13.21 -3.99 6.17
C MET A 35 14.69 -4.26 5.86
N ALA A 36 15.60 -3.34 6.15
CA ALA A 36 17.03 -3.54 5.95
C ALA A 36 17.60 -4.67 6.81
N GLU A 37 17.14 -4.78 8.05
CA GLU A 37 17.64 -5.77 9.00
C GLU A 37 16.97 -7.14 8.86
N TYR A 38 15.66 -7.18 8.59
CA TYR A 38 14.85 -8.39 8.72
C TYR A 38 14.25 -8.92 7.42
N SER A 39 14.45 -8.25 6.27
CA SER A 39 13.95 -8.74 4.98
C SER A 39 15.07 -9.07 4.00
N GLN A 40 14.80 -10.03 3.13
CA GLN A 40 15.69 -10.51 2.08
C GLN A 40 15.19 -10.05 0.70
N PRO A 41 16.04 -10.11 -0.34
CA PRO A 41 15.56 -10.09 -1.72
C PRO A 41 14.37 -11.04 -1.91
N ASP A 42 13.42 -10.65 -2.76
CA ASP A 42 12.13 -11.31 -2.97
C ASP A 42 11.09 -11.17 -1.84
N ASP A 43 11.42 -10.68 -0.64
CA ASP A 43 10.41 -10.50 0.42
C ASP A 43 9.35 -9.44 0.08
N MET A 44 8.19 -9.55 0.71
CA MET A 44 7.07 -8.64 0.47
C MET A 44 6.71 -7.87 1.73
N MET A 45 6.25 -6.64 1.57
CA MET A 45 5.59 -5.87 2.61
C MET A 45 4.22 -5.39 2.13
N VAL A 46 3.22 -5.45 3.00
CA VAL A 46 1.92 -4.80 2.79
C VAL A 46 1.85 -3.55 3.64
N VAL A 47 1.59 -2.42 3.02
CA VAL A 47 1.48 -1.12 3.69
C VAL A 47 0.05 -0.63 3.71
N SER A 48 -0.34 0.05 4.77
CA SER A 48 -1.59 0.82 4.84
C SER A 48 -1.38 2.29 4.48
N ALA A 49 -2.47 3.01 4.21
CA ALA A 49 -2.43 4.46 4.03
C ALA A 49 -1.78 5.18 5.22
N ALA A 50 -0.87 6.12 4.95
CA ALA A 50 -0.10 6.88 5.92
C ALA A 50 -0.98 7.67 6.90
N GLY A 51 -0.74 7.51 8.21
CA GLY A 51 -1.37 8.29 9.26
C GLY A 51 -2.91 8.27 9.18
N SER A 52 -3.51 9.45 9.08
CA SER A 52 -4.97 9.65 8.98
C SER A 52 -5.47 9.82 7.53
N THR A 53 -4.67 9.48 6.52
CA THR A 53 -4.98 9.74 5.10
C THR A 53 -6.33 9.18 4.68
N THR A 54 -6.66 7.94 5.04
CA THR A 54 -7.97 7.34 4.75
C THR A 54 -9.12 8.18 5.31
N ASN A 55 -8.99 8.68 6.55
CA ASN A 55 -10.01 9.51 7.19
C ASN A 55 -10.13 10.87 6.51
N GLN A 56 -9.01 11.47 6.09
CA GLN A 56 -9.00 12.73 5.35
C GLN A 56 -9.67 12.58 3.99
N LEU A 57 -9.41 11.49 3.26
CA LEU A 57 -10.07 11.18 1.98
C LEU A 57 -11.58 10.97 2.14
N ILE A 58 -12.00 10.24 3.17
CA ILE A 58 -13.43 10.06 3.49
C ILE A 58 -14.08 11.40 3.83
N SER A 59 -13.41 12.25 4.63
CA SER A 59 -13.90 13.57 5.02
C SER A 59 -14.04 14.48 3.80
N TRP A 60 -13.01 14.53 2.95
CA TRP A 60 -13.00 15.30 1.71
C TRP A 60 -14.17 14.90 0.80
N LEU A 61 -14.37 13.60 0.59
CA LEU A 61 -15.47 13.08 -0.22
C LEU A 61 -16.84 13.49 0.35
N LYS A 62 -17.07 13.33 1.66
CA LYS A 62 -18.34 13.72 2.29
C LYS A 62 -18.61 15.21 2.17
N LEU A 63 -17.60 16.03 2.47
CA LEU A 63 -17.71 17.49 2.43
C LEU A 63 -17.87 17.99 0.99
N SER A 64 -17.30 17.32 -0.02
CA SER A 64 -17.48 17.72 -1.43
C SER A 64 -18.95 17.82 -1.84
N GLN A 65 -19.82 17.05 -1.19
CA GLN A 65 -21.25 16.98 -1.48
C GLN A 65 -22.09 18.02 -0.69
N THR A 66 -21.56 18.58 0.40
CA THR A 66 -22.34 19.42 1.33
C THR A 66 -21.72 20.77 1.64
N ASP A 67 -20.39 20.87 1.65
CA ASP A 67 -19.62 22.06 2.01
C ASP A 67 -18.28 22.09 1.24
N ARG A 68 -18.30 22.78 0.08
CA ARG A 68 -17.15 22.89 -0.82
C ARG A 68 -15.97 23.63 -0.19
N LEU A 69 -16.22 24.60 0.70
CA LEU A 69 -15.15 25.36 1.33
C LEU A 69 -14.37 24.47 2.30
N SER A 70 -15.08 23.75 3.17
CA SER A 70 -14.47 22.78 4.09
C SER A 70 -13.80 21.62 3.34
N ALA A 71 -14.41 21.15 2.24
CA ALA A 71 -13.77 20.14 1.38
C ALA A 71 -12.41 20.62 0.85
N HIS A 72 -12.33 21.86 0.37
CA HIS A 72 -11.08 22.45 -0.09
C HIS A 72 -10.02 22.50 1.02
N GLN A 73 -10.40 22.90 2.24
CA GLN A 73 -9.48 22.95 3.38
C GLN A 73 -8.91 21.56 3.75
N VAL A 74 -9.75 20.52 3.72
CA VAL A 74 -9.31 19.14 3.95
C VAL A 74 -8.34 18.69 2.86
N LEU A 75 -8.65 19.00 1.59
CA LEU A 75 -7.77 18.67 0.47
C LEU A 75 -6.40 19.36 0.57
N GLN A 76 -6.36 20.64 0.94
CA GLN A 76 -5.09 21.35 1.16
C GLN A 76 -4.28 20.76 2.32
N THR A 77 -4.96 20.37 3.40
CA THR A 77 -4.30 19.71 4.55
C THR A 77 -3.70 18.37 4.14
N LEU A 78 -4.45 17.55 3.39
CA LEU A 78 -3.98 16.27 2.87
C LEU A 78 -2.80 16.47 1.91
N ARG A 79 -2.91 17.43 0.99
CA ARG A 79 -1.84 17.76 0.03
C ARG A 79 -0.56 18.13 0.75
N ARG A 80 -0.64 19.06 1.71
CA ARG A 80 0.53 19.48 2.50
C ARG A 80 1.14 18.30 3.24
N TYR A 81 0.34 17.50 3.93
CA TYR A 81 0.82 16.32 4.65
C TYR A 81 1.59 15.34 3.76
N GLN A 82 1.08 15.03 2.56
CA GLN A 82 1.74 14.12 1.63
C GLN A 82 3.01 14.74 1.04
N CYS A 83 3.00 16.02 0.66
CA CYS A 83 4.19 16.73 0.18
C CYS A 83 5.29 16.82 1.25
N ASP A 84 4.92 17.09 2.51
CA ASP A 84 5.86 17.14 3.64
C ASP A 84 6.48 15.76 3.89
N LEU A 85 5.71 14.68 3.77
CA LEU A 85 6.23 13.31 3.83
C LEU A 85 7.24 13.05 2.71
N ILE A 86 6.87 13.32 1.45
CA ILE A 86 7.72 13.04 0.29
C ILE A 86 9.04 13.81 0.38
N SER A 87 8.98 15.12 0.58
CA SER A 87 10.16 16.00 0.68
C SER A 87 11.03 15.72 1.91
N GLY A 88 10.43 15.25 3.00
CA GLY A 88 11.17 14.86 4.21
C GLY A 88 11.88 13.50 4.09
N LEU A 89 11.54 12.68 3.09
CA LEU A 89 12.02 11.31 2.95
C LEU A 89 12.93 11.08 1.74
N LEU A 90 12.82 11.91 0.71
CA LEU A 90 13.52 11.75 -0.56
C LEU A 90 14.37 12.99 -0.89
N PRO A 91 15.47 12.82 -1.63
CA PRO A 91 16.17 13.96 -2.24
C PRO A 91 15.26 14.67 -3.26
N ALA A 92 15.59 15.93 -3.57
CA ALA A 92 14.71 16.81 -4.35
C ALA A 92 14.31 16.23 -5.71
N ASP A 93 15.25 15.64 -6.44
CA ASP A 93 15.02 15.02 -7.74
C ASP A 93 14.00 13.87 -7.67
N ALA A 94 14.17 12.94 -6.73
CA ALA A 94 13.23 11.84 -6.53
C ALA A 94 11.88 12.30 -5.92
N ALA A 95 11.92 13.36 -5.11
CA ALA A 95 10.73 13.96 -4.50
C ALA A 95 9.84 14.65 -5.55
N ASP A 96 10.41 15.32 -6.55
CA ASP A 96 9.68 16.07 -7.57
C ASP A 96 8.82 15.16 -8.44
N ASP A 97 9.36 14.02 -8.89
CA ASP A 97 8.62 13.03 -9.69
C ASP A 97 7.44 12.45 -8.91
N LEU A 98 7.68 12.06 -7.65
CA LEU A 98 6.64 11.47 -6.82
C LEU A 98 5.58 12.50 -6.41
N THR A 99 5.97 13.75 -6.16
CA THR A 99 5.06 14.87 -5.87
C THR A 99 4.19 15.19 -7.08
N SER A 100 4.78 15.24 -8.27
CA SER A 100 4.06 15.42 -9.54
C SER A 100 3.01 14.33 -9.76
N ALA A 101 3.39 13.06 -9.56
CA ALA A 101 2.47 11.92 -9.67
C ALA A 101 1.32 12.00 -8.63
N PHE A 102 1.63 12.40 -7.39
CA PHE A 102 0.62 12.59 -6.35
C PHE A 102 -0.36 13.72 -6.68
N ILE A 103 0.12 14.86 -7.20
CA ILE A 103 -0.74 15.98 -7.60
C ILE A 103 -1.66 15.55 -8.75
N SER A 104 -1.12 14.85 -9.75
CA SER A 104 -1.92 14.32 -10.85
C SER A 104 -3.01 13.34 -10.38
N ASP A 105 -2.69 12.48 -9.39
CA ASP A 105 -3.70 11.63 -8.76
C ASP A 105 -4.80 12.48 -8.10
N LEU A 106 -4.45 13.53 -7.33
CA LEU A 106 -5.46 14.40 -6.69
C LEU A 106 -6.39 15.06 -7.70
N GLU A 107 -5.84 15.57 -8.81
CA GLU A 107 -6.63 16.20 -9.88
C GLU A 107 -7.59 15.19 -10.52
N ARG A 108 -7.10 13.97 -10.80
CA ARG A 108 -7.93 12.88 -11.33
C ARG A 108 -9.05 12.49 -10.35
N LEU A 109 -8.75 12.41 -9.06
CA LEU A 109 -9.75 12.11 -8.04
C LEU A 109 -10.79 13.23 -7.89
N ALA A 110 -10.38 14.49 -8.02
CA ALA A 110 -11.31 15.62 -7.98
C ALA A 110 -12.26 15.58 -9.18
N ALA A 111 -11.74 15.32 -10.39
CA ALA A 111 -12.57 15.15 -11.59
C ALA A 111 -13.54 13.97 -11.47
N LEU A 112 -13.13 12.87 -10.82
CA LEU A 112 -14.03 11.75 -10.55
C LEU A 112 -15.17 12.12 -9.60
N LEU A 113 -14.90 12.96 -8.58
CA LEU A 113 -15.93 13.44 -7.66
C LEU A 113 -16.97 14.32 -8.35
N ASP A 114 -16.55 15.15 -9.31
CA ASP A 114 -17.45 16.01 -10.08
C ASP A 114 -18.44 15.20 -10.93
N GLY A 115 -18.09 13.96 -11.29
CA GLY A 115 -18.96 13.00 -12.00
C GLY A 115 -20.01 12.32 -11.12
N GLY A 116 -20.00 12.54 -9.81
CA GLY A 116 -20.94 11.96 -8.85
C GLY A 116 -20.33 10.86 -7.96
N VAL A 117 -20.88 10.72 -6.75
CA VAL A 117 -20.37 9.76 -5.74
C VAL A 117 -21.12 8.44 -5.85
N THR A 118 -20.45 7.43 -6.38
CA THR A 118 -20.87 6.01 -6.34
C THR A 118 -20.00 5.23 -5.35
N ASP A 119 -20.41 4.00 -5.01
CA ASP A 119 -19.59 3.09 -4.19
C ASP A 119 -18.23 2.76 -4.83
N ALA A 120 -18.16 2.76 -6.16
CA ALA A 120 -16.92 2.56 -6.90
C ALA A 120 -16.00 3.79 -6.80
N VAL A 121 -16.56 5.00 -6.97
CA VAL A 121 -15.83 6.26 -6.78
C VAL A 121 -15.34 6.41 -5.35
N TYR A 122 -16.18 6.07 -4.36
CA TYR A 122 -15.79 6.03 -2.96
C TYR A 122 -14.60 5.09 -2.72
N ALA A 123 -14.67 3.86 -3.23
CA ALA A 123 -13.60 2.88 -3.08
C ALA A 123 -12.30 3.32 -3.77
N GLU A 124 -12.40 3.91 -4.97
CA GLU A 124 -11.26 4.44 -5.72
C GLU A 124 -10.55 5.56 -4.94
N ILE A 125 -11.30 6.55 -4.44
CA ILE A 125 -10.74 7.70 -3.70
C ILE A 125 -10.10 7.25 -2.40
N VAL A 126 -10.83 6.48 -1.58
CA VAL A 126 -10.31 6.03 -0.27
C VAL A 126 -9.11 5.10 -0.44
N GLY A 127 -9.09 4.30 -1.50
CA GLY A 127 -7.99 3.40 -1.84
C GLY A 127 -6.68 4.10 -2.21
N HIS A 128 -6.71 5.37 -2.65
CA HIS A 128 -5.49 6.07 -3.08
C HIS A 128 -4.47 6.30 -1.96
N GLY A 129 -4.92 6.40 -0.72
CA GLY A 129 -4.00 6.49 0.41
C GLY A 129 -3.01 5.32 0.48
N GLU A 130 -3.46 4.12 0.10
CA GLU A 130 -2.64 2.90 0.05
C GLU A 130 -1.62 2.98 -1.08
N ILE A 131 -2.02 3.50 -2.24
CA ILE A 131 -1.17 3.67 -3.43
C ILE A 131 -0.04 4.65 -3.14
N TRP A 132 -0.36 5.81 -2.57
CA TRP A 132 0.64 6.83 -2.23
C TRP A 132 1.67 6.30 -1.24
N SER A 133 1.21 5.56 -0.23
CA SER A 133 2.10 4.96 0.78
C SER A 133 2.99 3.87 0.19
N ALA A 134 2.47 3.04 -0.72
CA ALA A 134 3.25 2.00 -1.39
C ALA A 134 4.32 2.59 -2.32
N ARG A 135 3.96 3.61 -3.12
CA ARG A 135 4.91 4.32 -3.99
C ARG A 135 6.02 4.98 -3.18
N LEU A 136 5.65 5.74 -2.14
CA LEU A 136 6.62 6.43 -1.27
C LEU A 136 7.53 5.44 -0.54
N MET A 137 6.99 4.39 0.07
CA MET A 137 7.81 3.41 0.79
C MET A 137 8.77 2.69 -0.16
N SER A 138 8.36 2.34 -1.38
CA SER A 138 9.26 1.76 -2.38
C SER A 138 10.38 2.72 -2.76
N ALA A 139 10.09 4.01 -2.96
CA ALA A 139 11.11 5.02 -3.23
C ALA A 139 12.10 5.15 -2.06
N VAL A 140 11.60 5.18 -0.83
CA VAL A 140 12.43 5.25 0.40
C VAL A 140 13.35 4.04 0.53
N LEU A 141 12.86 2.82 0.25
CA LEU A 141 13.70 1.63 0.28
C LEU A 141 14.84 1.71 -0.75
N ASN A 142 14.54 2.13 -1.98
CA ASN A 142 15.55 2.29 -3.02
C ASN A 142 16.58 3.37 -2.64
N GLN A 143 16.14 4.48 -2.05
CA GLN A 143 17.03 5.54 -1.55
C GLN A 143 17.98 5.04 -0.46
N GLN A 144 17.60 4.01 0.30
CA GLN A 144 18.45 3.36 1.31
C GLN A 144 19.28 2.19 0.76
N GLY A 145 19.29 1.99 -0.56
CA GLY A 145 20.04 0.92 -1.21
C GLY A 145 19.38 -0.46 -1.16
N LEU A 146 18.09 -0.54 -0.81
CA LEU A 146 17.31 -1.76 -0.91
C LEU A 146 16.52 -1.76 -2.21
N ASP A 147 16.90 -2.62 -3.17
CA ASP A 147 16.15 -2.74 -4.42
C ASP A 147 14.70 -3.16 -4.15
N ALA A 148 13.78 -2.26 -4.48
CA ALA A 148 12.38 -2.39 -4.19
C ALA A 148 11.51 -1.95 -5.37
N ALA A 149 10.35 -2.59 -5.50
CA ALA A 149 9.28 -2.14 -6.39
C ALA A 149 7.96 -2.12 -5.62
N TRP A 150 7.06 -1.22 -6.00
CA TRP A 150 5.70 -1.25 -5.47
C TRP A 150 4.77 -2.03 -6.40
N LEU A 151 3.74 -2.66 -5.83
CA LEU A 151 2.71 -3.36 -6.56
C LEU A 151 1.32 -2.90 -6.13
N ASP A 152 0.50 -2.51 -7.10
CA ASP A 152 -0.92 -2.26 -6.89
C ASP A 152 -1.65 -3.60 -6.71
N ALA A 153 -2.26 -3.81 -5.55
CA ALA A 153 -3.01 -5.01 -5.26
C ALA A 153 -4.20 -5.20 -6.21
N ARG A 154 -4.74 -4.14 -6.81
CA ARG A 154 -5.81 -4.24 -7.83
C ARG A 154 -5.34 -4.92 -9.11
N ALA A 155 -4.03 -5.03 -9.35
CA ALA A 155 -3.50 -5.75 -10.51
C ALA A 155 -3.73 -7.26 -10.40
N PHE A 156 -3.67 -7.82 -9.18
CA PHE A 156 -3.75 -9.27 -8.97
C PHE A 156 -4.85 -9.73 -8.02
N LEU A 157 -5.21 -8.97 -6.99
CA LEU A 157 -6.29 -9.36 -6.08
C LEU A 157 -7.64 -9.18 -6.74
N ARG A 158 -8.41 -10.26 -6.71
CA ARG A 158 -9.81 -10.31 -7.15
C ARG A 158 -10.72 -10.54 -5.96
N ALA A 159 -11.71 -9.68 -5.80
CA ALA A 159 -12.74 -9.80 -4.77
C ALA A 159 -14.03 -9.15 -5.23
N GLU A 160 -15.15 -9.79 -4.92
CA GLU A 160 -16.47 -9.27 -5.25
C GLU A 160 -16.98 -8.26 -4.22
N ARG A 161 -17.75 -7.28 -4.69
CA ARG A 161 -18.36 -6.26 -3.84
C ARG A 161 -19.42 -6.92 -2.95
N ALA A 162 -19.19 -6.88 -1.64
CA ALA A 162 -20.09 -7.42 -0.63
C ALA A 162 -19.89 -6.67 0.69
N ALA A 163 -20.79 -6.86 1.66
CA ALA A 163 -20.59 -6.33 3.01
C ALA A 163 -19.29 -6.85 3.67
N GLN A 164 -18.86 -8.05 3.29
CA GLN A 164 -17.57 -8.64 3.67
C GLN A 164 -16.91 -9.30 2.45
N PRO A 165 -16.23 -8.51 1.60
CA PRO A 165 -15.59 -9.01 0.39
C PRO A 165 -14.63 -10.17 0.72
N GLN A 166 -14.72 -11.24 -0.06
CA GLN A 166 -13.80 -12.38 0.02
C GLN A 166 -12.88 -12.35 -1.20
N VAL A 167 -11.60 -12.63 -0.98
CA VAL A 167 -10.62 -12.75 -2.05
C VAL A 167 -10.85 -14.08 -2.77
N ASP A 168 -10.96 -14.02 -4.09
CA ASP A 168 -10.91 -15.19 -4.95
C ASP A 168 -9.44 -15.61 -5.12
N GLU A 169 -9.00 -16.59 -4.34
CA GLU A 169 -7.63 -17.08 -4.39
C GLU A 169 -7.31 -17.76 -5.73
N GLY A 170 -8.29 -18.39 -6.37
CA GLY A 170 -8.14 -19.09 -7.65
C GLY A 170 -7.80 -18.13 -8.79
N LEU A 171 -8.44 -16.97 -8.82
CA LEU A 171 -8.12 -15.90 -9.78
C LEU A 171 -6.89 -15.08 -9.35
N SER A 172 -6.71 -14.85 -8.05
CA SER A 172 -5.66 -13.93 -7.58
C SER A 172 -4.26 -14.53 -7.61
N TYR A 173 -4.12 -15.83 -7.32
CA TYR A 173 -2.81 -16.48 -7.20
C TYR A 173 -2.02 -16.51 -8.52
N PRO A 174 -2.60 -16.91 -9.68
CA PRO A 174 -1.87 -16.91 -10.95
C PRO A 174 -1.39 -15.52 -11.37
N LEU A 175 -2.22 -14.49 -11.17
CA LEU A 175 -1.87 -13.10 -11.47
C LEU A 175 -0.71 -12.62 -10.59
N LEU A 176 -0.73 -12.96 -9.30
CA LEU A 176 0.37 -12.66 -8.41
C LEU A 176 1.67 -13.34 -8.88
N GLN A 177 1.63 -14.63 -9.26
CA GLN A 177 2.83 -15.32 -9.76
C GLN A 177 3.44 -14.64 -11.00
N GLN A 178 2.60 -14.15 -11.92
CA GLN A 178 3.07 -13.41 -13.10
C GLN A 178 3.79 -12.10 -12.72
N LEU A 179 3.24 -11.34 -11.77
CA LEU A 179 3.88 -10.10 -11.30
C LEU A 179 5.17 -10.38 -10.52
N LEU A 180 5.19 -11.42 -9.69
CA LEU A 180 6.39 -11.83 -8.96
C LEU A 180 7.54 -12.18 -9.91
N ALA A 181 7.24 -12.83 -11.05
CA ALA A 181 8.23 -13.17 -12.06
C ALA A 181 8.82 -11.96 -12.79
N GLN A 182 8.11 -10.82 -12.81
CA GLN A 182 8.58 -9.56 -13.42
C GLN A 182 9.53 -8.77 -12.52
N HIS A 183 9.64 -9.14 -11.24
CA HIS A 183 10.44 -8.43 -10.24
C HIS A 183 11.39 -9.36 -9.48
N PRO A 184 12.25 -10.14 -10.16
CA PRO A 184 13.16 -11.07 -9.49
C PRO A 184 14.15 -10.32 -8.60
N GLY A 185 14.33 -10.77 -7.36
CA GLY A 185 15.29 -10.21 -6.41
C GLY A 185 14.88 -8.88 -5.76
N LYS A 186 13.73 -8.31 -6.13
CA LYS A 186 13.24 -7.05 -5.55
C LYS A 186 12.40 -7.30 -4.30
N ARG A 187 12.47 -6.39 -3.34
CA ARG A 187 11.50 -6.31 -2.24
C ARG A 187 10.22 -5.67 -2.75
N LEU A 188 9.07 -6.28 -2.51
CA LEU A 188 7.81 -5.80 -3.06
C LEU A 188 6.97 -5.08 -2.01
N VAL A 189 6.67 -3.80 -2.27
CA VAL A 189 5.78 -2.98 -1.47
C VAL A 189 4.38 -3.01 -2.05
N VAL A 190 3.50 -3.78 -1.43
CA VAL A 190 2.14 -4.02 -1.91
C VAL A 190 1.14 -3.12 -1.19
N THR A 191 0.23 -2.50 -1.93
CA THR A 191 -0.89 -1.75 -1.34
C THR A 191 -1.76 -2.68 -0.48
N GLY A 192 -2.10 -2.25 0.73
CA GLY A 192 -3.15 -2.88 1.52
C GLY A 192 -4.53 -2.45 1.05
N PHE A 193 -5.55 -2.99 1.71
CA PHE A 193 -6.94 -2.52 1.69
C PHE A 193 -7.71 -2.49 0.35
N ILE A 194 -7.06 -2.67 -0.81
CA ILE A 194 -7.68 -2.52 -2.13
C ILE A 194 -7.56 -3.80 -2.97
N SER A 195 -8.54 -4.02 -3.83
CA SER A 195 -8.65 -5.14 -4.79
C SER A 195 -9.53 -4.72 -5.97
N ARG A 196 -9.72 -5.61 -6.95
CA ARG A 196 -10.55 -5.35 -8.14
C ARG A 196 -11.65 -6.41 -8.29
N ASN A 197 -12.87 -6.03 -8.65
CA ASN A 197 -13.93 -6.99 -9.02
C ASN A 197 -13.83 -7.36 -10.51
N HIS A 198 -14.75 -8.21 -10.99
CA HIS A 198 -14.84 -8.62 -12.40
C HIS A 198 -15.14 -7.45 -13.36
N ASP A 199 -15.88 -6.43 -12.92
CA ASP A 199 -16.20 -5.23 -13.71
C ASP A 199 -15.03 -4.24 -13.80
N GLY A 200 -13.91 -4.54 -13.13
CA GLY A 200 -12.74 -3.67 -13.12
C GLY A 200 -12.84 -2.52 -12.13
N GLU A 201 -13.81 -2.51 -11.22
CA GLU A 201 -13.93 -1.51 -10.16
C GLU A 201 -13.04 -1.81 -8.96
N THR A 202 -12.63 -0.75 -8.25
CA THR A 202 -11.94 -0.89 -6.96
C THR A 202 -12.91 -1.39 -5.88
N VAL A 203 -12.47 -2.40 -5.13
CA VAL A 203 -13.17 -2.99 -3.97
C VAL A 203 -12.26 -2.91 -2.75
N LEU A 204 -12.81 -2.39 -1.64
CA LEU A 204 -12.10 -2.29 -0.37
C LEU A 204 -12.15 -3.62 0.40
N VAL A 205 -10.99 -4.20 0.73
CA VAL A 205 -10.82 -5.47 1.42
C VAL A 205 -10.09 -5.27 2.74
N ARG A 206 -10.73 -5.52 3.89
CA ARG A 206 -10.05 -5.34 5.19
C ARG A 206 -8.83 -6.29 5.32
N PRO A 207 -7.64 -5.79 5.75
CA PRO A 207 -6.40 -6.58 5.75
C PRO A 207 -6.39 -7.84 6.62
N GLU A 208 -7.35 -7.98 7.51
CA GLU A 208 -7.53 -9.12 8.42
C GLU A 208 -7.86 -10.43 7.66
N ARG A 209 -8.19 -10.30 6.36
CA ARG A 209 -8.65 -11.41 5.51
C ARG A 209 -7.70 -11.78 4.36
N PHE A 210 -6.47 -11.26 4.32
CA PHE A 210 -5.47 -11.75 3.37
C PHE A 210 -5.01 -13.18 3.75
N ARG A 211 -5.72 -14.21 3.27
CA ARG A 211 -5.32 -15.63 3.39
C ARG A 211 -4.31 -16.06 2.32
N LEU A 212 -4.30 -15.38 1.17
CA LEU A 212 -3.38 -15.63 0.05
C LEU A 212 -1.91 -15.62 0.47
N PHE A 213 -1.53 -14.75 1.41
CA PHE A 213 -0.16 -14.66 1.92
C PHE A 213 0.15 -15.56 3.12
N ARG A 214 -0.84 -16.23 3.73
CA ARG A 214 -0.57 -17.16 4.86
C ARG A 214 0.15 -18.42 4.41
N HIS A 215 0.00 -18.82 3.15
CA HIS A 215 0.72 -19.96 2.59
C HIS A 215 2.22 -19.66 2.40
N ALA A 216 2.62 -18.39 2.28
CA ALA A 216 4.03 -17.98 2.28
C ALA A 216 4.66 -18.06 3.69
N ASN A 217 3.86 -17.82 4.74
CA ASN A 217 4.37 -17.67 6.11
C ASN A 217 4.39 -18.99 6.94
N ARG A 218 3.72 -20.07 6.48
CA ARG A 218 3.67 -21.35 7.24
C ARG A 218 4.96 -22.18 7.21
N ARG A 219 5.98 -21.77 6.45
CA ARG A 219 7.30 -22.45 6.43
C ARG A 219 8.43 -21.67 7.12
N ALA A 220 8.17 -20.45 7.58
CA ALA A 220 9.15 -19.64 8.30
C ALA A 220 8.75 -19.52 9.77
N GLY A 221 9.38 -20.29 10.65
CA GLY A 221 9.20 -20.24 12.11
C GLY A 221 9.74 -18.96 12.77
N GLY A 222 9.62 -17.80 12.13
CA GLY A 222 10.12 -16.52 12.64
C GLY A 222 9.16 -15.91 13.66
N ARG A 223 9.47 -16.03 14.95
CA ARG A 223 8.89 -15.17 15.99
C ARG A 223 9.37 -13.74 15.76
N PHE A 224 8.47 -12.86 15.32
CA PHE A 224 8.67 -11.41 15.44
C PHE A 224 8.72 -11.03 16.92
N PRO A 225 9.68 -10.20 17.38
CA PRO A 225 9.60 -9.56 18.69
C PRO A 225 8.39 -8.62 18.69
N ARG A 226 7.35 -8.96 19.46
CA ARG A 226 6.14 -8.13 19.61
C ARG A 226 6.45 -6.75 20.21
N ASP A 227 7.60 -6.59 20.83
CA ASP A 227 7.95 -5.44 21.66
C ASP A 227 8.25 -4.15 20.88
N HIS A 228 8.56 -4.22 19.57
CA HIS A 228 8.89 -3.03 18.79
C HIS A 228 7.68 -2.31 18.16
N LEU A 229 6.55 -2.99 17.95
CA LEU A 229 5.31 -2.37 17.45
C LEU A 229 4.46 -1.73 18.56
N GLU A 230 4.58 -2.18 19.80
CA GLU A 230 3.78 -1.65 20.92
C GLU A 230 4.19 -0.23 21.35
N ARG A 231 5.43 0.21 21.06
CA ARG A 231 5.89 1.58 21.34
C ARG A 231 5.19 2.66 20.52
N CYS A 232 4.40 2.32 19.49
CA CYS A 232 3.55 3.27 18.77
C CYS A 232 2.17 3.46 19.40
N ARG A 233 1.76 2.65 20.40
CA ARG A 233 0.49 2.84 21.12
C ARG A 233 0.61 3.74 22.35
N GLY A 234 1.82 4.07 22.79
CA GLY A 234 2.08 4.61 24.13
C GLY A 234 2.48 6.09 24.22
N ARG A 235 2.13 6.96 23.26
CA ARG A 235 2.21 8.43 23.42
C ARG A 235 1.11 9.13 22.61
N LEU A 236 -0.10 9.11 23.15
CA LEU A 236 -1.07 10.20 23.13
C LEU A 236 -1.57 10.36 24.56
#